data_AF-A0A0Q4RB29-F1
#
_entry.id   AF-A0A0Q4RB29-F1
#
_cell.length_a   1.000
_cell.length_b   1.000
_cell.length_c   1.000
_cell.angle_alpha   90.00
_cell.angle_beta   90.00
_cell.angle_gamma   90.00
#
_symmetry.space_group_name_H-M   'P 1'
#
loop_
_entity.id
_entity.type
_entity.pdbx_description
1 polymer ?
#
loop_
_entity_poly.entity_id
_entity_poly.type
_entity_poly.pdbx_seq_one_letter_code
_entity_poly.pdbx_strand_id
1 'polypeptide(L)'
;MRACLQRNDGKPVCAPTLIDSGAPGIELVNHHADNGWTEGTAARLTFGGSADTEAMGVRFTVGRRMQASRFNAVADPRVEGMRIRSGLLTYFAYDVLYDADRGTIAIRARPAYQDGVIAVGGSHAD
;
A
#
# COMPACT_ATOMS: atom_id res chain seq x y z
N MET A 1 5.36 -10.88 -0.76
CA MET A 1 6.15 -9.71 -1.19
C MET A 1 6.49 -8.82 0.00
N ARG A 2 7.43 -7.87 -0.12
CA ARG A 2 7.67 -6.82 0.88
C ARG A 2 7.25 -5.47 0.34
N ALA A 3 6.78 -4.59 1.22
CA ALA A 3 6.54 -3.19 0.92
C ALA A 3 7.00 -2.31 2.09
N CYS A 4 7.19 -1.02 1.81
CA CYS A 4 7.42 0.00 2.83
C CYS A 4 6.26 0.98 2.83
N LEU A 5 5.67 1.19 4.00
CA LEU A 5 4.63 2.18 4.25
C LEU A 5 5.27 3.40 4.89
N GLN A 6 5.09 4.58 4.30
CA GLN A 6 5.79 5.79 4.73
C GLN A 6 4.89 7.02 4.59
N ARG A 7 4.89 7.89 5.61
CA ARG A 7 4.38 9.26 5.48
C ARG A 7 5.49 10.15 4.94
N ASN A 8 5.16 11.24 4.25
CA ASN A 8 6.17 12.13 3.66
C ASN A 8 7.22 12.66 4.68
N ASP A 9 6.84 12.82 5.94
CA ASP A 9 7.67 13.32 7.05
C ASP A 9 8.14 12.21 8.02
N GLY A 10 7.78 10.96 7.76
CA GLY A 10 7.99 9.84 8.67
C GLY A 10 9.08 8.87 8.21
N LYS A 11 9.58 8.06 9.15
CA LYS A 11 10.40 6.88 8.84
C LYS A 11 9.54 5.81 8.15
N PRO A 12 10.08 5.11 7.14
CA PRO A 12 9.39 4.01 6.49
C PRO A 12 9.23 2.82 7.44
N VAL A 13 8.07 2.16 7.38
CA VAL A 13 7.81 0.86 8.02
C VAL A 13 7.77 -0.20 6.95
N CYS A 14 8.80 -1.05 6.89
CA CYS A 14 8.94 -2.07 5.86
C CYS A 14 8.59 -3.47 6.40
N ALA A 15 7.59 -4.12 5.82
CA ALA A 15 7.08 -5.41 6.29
C ALA A 15 6.77 -6.36 5.12
N PRO A 16 6.61 -7.68 5.38
CA PRO A 16 5.85 -8.53 4.48
C PRO A 16 4.45 -7.94 4.24
N THR A 17 4.04 -7.94 2.97
CA THR A 17 2.81 -7.27 2.54
C THR A 17 1.90 -8.22 1.80
N LEU A 18 0.61 -8.15 2.14
CA LEU A 18 -0.48 -8.79 1.43
C LEU A 18 -1.21 -7.75 0.59
N ILE A 19 -1.36 -8.02 -0.71
CA ILE A 19 -2.32 -7.33 -1.57
C ILE A 19 -3.65 -8.06 -1.39
N ASP A 20 -4.60 -7.42 -0.72
CA ASP A 20 -5.79 -8.04 -0.15
C ASP A 20 -7.05 -7.28 -0.55
N SER A 21 -7.85 -7.82 -1.47
CA SER A 21 -9.12 -7.18 -1.85
C SER A 21 -10.20 -7.27 -0.77
N GLY A 22 -9.99 -8.09 0.27
CA GLY A 22 -10.90 -8.24 1.41
C GLY A 22 -10.75 -7.15 2.46
N ALA A 23 -9.65 -6.40 2.46
CA ALA A 23 -9.45 -5.27 3.38
C ALA A 23 -9.88 -3.94 2.73
N PRO A 24 -10.82 -3.19 3.33
CA PRO A 24 -11.33 -1.94 2.75
C PRO A 24 -10.34 -0.77 2.81
N GLY A 25 -9.20 -0.95 3.49
CA GLY A 25 -8.15 0.04 3.65
C GLY A 25 -6.80 -0.58 3.98
N ILE A 26 -5.88 0.24 4.44
CA ILE A 26 -4.51 -0.15 4.77
C ILE A 26 -4.45 -0.55 6.23
N GLU A 27 -3.94 -1.74 6.51
CA GLU A 27 -3.72 -2.19 7.88
C GLU A 27 -2.25 -2.45 8.15
N LEU A 28 -1.77 -1.89 9.26
CA LEU A 28 -0.49 -2.24 9.85
C LEU A 28 -0.74 -3.21 11.02
N VAL A 29 -0.43 -4.48 10.79
CA VAL A 29 -0.75 -5.57 11.71
C VAL A 29 0.43 -5.80 12.66
N ASN A 30 0.16 -5.92 13.95
CA ASN A 30 1.12 -6.22 15.02
C ASN A 30 2.33 -5.26 15.05
N HIS A 31 2.09 -3.97 14.75
CA HIS A 31 3.08 -2.91 14.89
C HIS A 31 2.41 -1.64 15.38
N HIS A 32 3.10 -0.93 16.28
CA HIS A 32 2.60 0.32 16.82
C HIS A 32 2.76 1.44 15.77
N ALA A 33 1.65 1.99 15.31
CA ALA A 33 1.66 3.20 14.52
C ALA A 33 1.70 4.41 15.47
N ASP A 34 2.58 5.37 15.20
CA ASP A 34 2.56 6.64 15.92
C ASP A 34 1.32 7.48 15.56
N ASN A 35 1.13 8.58 16.30
CA ASN A 35 -0.08 9.41 16.21
C ASN A 35 -0.23 10.22 14.91
N GLY A 36 0.73 10.22 13.99
CA GLY A 36 0.60 11.06 12.79
C GLY A 36 0.05 10.32 11.56
N TRP A 37 -0.54 9.14 11.73
CA TRP A 37 -1.37 8.48 10.70
C TRP A 37 -2.81 8.99 10.74
N THR A 38 -2.98 10.31 10.75
CA THR A 38 -4.28 10.98 10.76
C THR A 38 -4.83 11.17 9.35
N GLU A 39 -6.15 11.37 9.24
CA GLU A 39 -6.76 11.74 7.96
C GLU A 39 -6.11 13.00 7.37
N GLY A 40 -5.94 13.04 6.05
CA GLY A 40 -5.26 14.14 5.36
C GLY A 40 -3.74 13.99 5.25
N THR A 41 -3.12 13.07 5.98
CA THR A 41 -1.67 12.82 5.88
C THR A 41 -1.31 12.24 4.52
N ALA A 42 -0.36 12.87 3.82
CA ALA A 42 0.20 12.35 2.58
C ALA A 42 1.18 11.20 2.87
N ALA A 43 1.01 10.09 2.15
CA ALA A 43 1.76 8.87 2.37
C ALA A 43 2.02 8.10 1.08
N ARG A 44 2.87 7.07 1.19
CA ARG A 44 3.27 6.18 0.12
C ARG A 44 3.35 4.74 0.61
N LEU A 45 2.97 3.82 -0.27
CA LEU A 45 3.25 2.39 -0.14
C LEU A 45 4.14 1.98 -1.31
N THR A 46 5.42 1.68 -1.05
CA THR A 46 6.39 1.28 -2.08
C THR A 46 6.63 -0.23 -2.03
N PHE A 47 6.63 -0.88 -3.19
CA PHE A 47 6.82 -2.31 -3.33
C PHE A 47 8.29 -2.68 -3.46
N GLY A 48 8.62 -3.97 -3.23
CA GLY A 48 10.00 -4.47 -3.29
C GLY A 48 10.81 -4.21 -2.02
N GLY A 49 10.21 -3.64 -0.97
CA GLY A 49 10.89 -3.31 0.27
C GLY A 49 11.85 -2.11 0.15
N SER A 50 11.71 -1.30 -0.89
CA SER A 50 12.45 -0.05 -1.04
C SER A 50 11.76 1.08 -0.29
N ALA A 51 12.52 1.85 0.49
CA ALA A 51 12.05 3.12 1.05
C ALA A 51 12.30 4.32 0.12
N ASP A 52 12.90 4.09 -1.06
CA ASP A 52 13.01 5.13 -2.08
C ASP A 52 11.61 5.55 -2.49
N THR A 53 11.33 6.84 -2.35
CA THR A 53 10.04 7.38 -2.72
C THR A 53 9.74 7.07 -4.18
N GLU A 54 10.69 7.19 -5.10
CA GLU A 54 10.44 7.00 -6.53
C GLU A 54 10.37 5.52 -6.97
N ALA A 55 10.51 4.59 -6.02
CA ALA A 55 10.24 3.18 -6.28
C ALA A 55 8.77 2.93 -6.65
N MET A 56 8.56 1.81 -7.34
CA MET A 56 7.23 1.33 -7.71
C MET A 56 6.29 1.27 -6.50
N GLY A 57 5.12 1.89 -6.56
CA GLY A 57 4.25 2.03 -5.39
C GLY A 57 3.03 2.92 -5.58
N VAL A 58 2.35 3.25 -4.50
CA VAL A 58 1.13 4.07 -4.51
C VAL A 58 1.33 5.32 -3.66
N ARG A 59 1.13 6.52 -4.23
CA ARG A 59 0.96 7.78 -3.49
C ARG A 59 -0.52 7.95 -3.14
N PHE A 60 -0.80 8.30 -1.89
CA PHE A 60 -2.16 8.47 -1.39
C PHE A 60 -2.22 9.46 -0.22
N THR A 61 -3.44 9.87 0.11
CA THR A 61 -3.76 10.67 1.29
C THR A 61 -4.61 9.85 2.24
N VAL A 62 -4.18 9.69 3.49
CA VAL A 62 -4.87 8.88 4.50
C VAL A 62 -6.31 9.36 4.69
N GLY A 63 -7.25 8.42 4.82
CA GLY A 63 -8.66 8.68 5.12
C GLY A 63 -9.54 9.08 3.93
N ARG A 64 -9.00 9.10 2.70
CA ARG A 64 -9.78 9.41 1.51
C ARG A 64 -10.55 8.19 1.02
N ARG A 65 -11.88 8.22 1.13
CA ARG A 65 -12.77 7.15 0.65
C ARG A 65 -12.53 6.76 -0.81
N MET A 66 -12.36 7.76 -1.69
CA MET A 66 -12.09 7.54 -3.12
C MET A 66 -10.77 6.83 -3.40
N GLN A 67 -9.88 6.76 -2.41
CA GLN A 67 -8.58 6.11 -2.49
C GLN A 67 -8.53 4.78 -1.71
N ALA A 68 -9.62 4.38 -1.04
CA ALA A 68 -9.61 3.27 -0.09
C ALA A 68 -8.42 3.33 0.89
N SER A 69 -8.10 4.55 1.36
CA SER A 69 -6.87 4.83 2.10
C SER A 69 -7.09 5.03 3.60
N ARG A 70 -8.19 4.48 4.13
CA ARG A 70 -8.37 4.42 5.59
C ARG A 70 -7.21 3.61 6.17
N PHE A 71 -6.55 4.15 7.19
CA PHE A 71 -5.46 3.47 7.88
C PHE A 71 -5.94 2.92 9.23
N ASN A 72 -5.53 1.70 9.57
CA ASN A 72 -5.68 1.15 10.91
C ASN A 72 -4.38 0.46 11.34
N ALA A 73 -4.02 0.59 12.62
CA ALA A 73 -3.06 -0.29 13.27
C ALA A 73 -3.84 -1.32 14.10
N VAL A 74 -3.62 -2.60 13.86
CA VAL A 74 -4.42 -3.68 14.45
C VAL A 74 -3.54 -4.77 15.06
N ALA A 75 -4.02 -5.37 16.16
CA ALA A 75 -3.44 -6.59 16.70
C ALA A 75 -4.19 -7.80 16.16
N ASP A 76 -3.47 -8.79 15.62
CA ASP A 76 -4.04 -10.06 15.15
C ASP A 76 -3.18 -11.22 15.66
N PRO A 77 -3.64 -12.00 16.65
CA PRO A 77 -2.85 -13.07 17.26
C PRO A 77 -2.59 -14.24 16.30
N ARG A 78 -3.29 -14.32 15.16
CA ARG A 78 -3.09 -15.36 14.15
C ARG A 78 -1.94 -15.04 13.20
N VAL A 79 -1.42 -13.81 13.27
CA VAL A 79 -0.41 -13.28 12.35
C VAL A 79 0.93 -13.23 13.08
N GLU A 80 1.89 -14.07 12.68
CA GLU A 80 3.23 -14.02 13.26
C GLU A 80 3.98 -12.76 12.80
N GLY A 81 4.42 -11.93 13.75
CA GLY A 81 5.16 -10.70 13.48
C GLY A 81 4.33 -9.62 12.78
N MET A 82 5.04 -8.59 12.28
CA MET A 82 4.44 -7.45 11.61
C MET A 82 4.06 -7.76 10.16
N ARG A 83 2.92 -7.26 9.70
CA ARG A 83 2.50 -7.29 8.28
C ARG A 83 1.85 -5.99 7.85
N ILE A 84 1.90 -5.70 6.56
CA ILE A 84 1.05 -4.69 5.92
C ILE A 84 -0.02 -5.41 5.12
N ARG A 85 -1.30 -5.05 5.28
CA ARG A 85 -2.36 -5.39 4.33
C ARG A 85 -2.66 -4.12 3.55
N SER A 86 -2.43 -4.13 2.24
CA SER A 86 -2.60 -2.91 1.43
C SER A 86 -4.05 -2.61 1.10
N GLY A 87 -4.94 -3.60 1.23
CA GLY A 87 -6.35 -3.43 0.94
C GLY A 87 -6.65 -3.11 -0.52
N LEU A 88 -7.79 -2.48 -0.72
CA LEU A 88 -8.23 -1.98 -2.02
C LEU A 88 -7.33 -0.86 -2.61
N LEU A 89 -6.49 -0.21 -1.80
CA LEU A 89 -5.57 0.86 -2.25
C LEU A 89 -4.76 0.42 -3.49
N THR A 90 -4.18 -0.79 -3.44
CA THR A 90 -3.35 -1.29 -4.54
C THR A 90 -4.16 -1.53 -5.81
N TYR A 91 -5.38 -2.06 -5.69
CA TYR A 91 -6.24 -2.34 -6.83
C TYR A 91 -6.81 -1.06 -7.48
N PHE A 92 -6.85 0.04 -6.74
CA PHE A 92 -7.23 1.34 -7.30
C PHE A 92 -6.09 1.96 -8.11
N ALA A 93 -4.83 1.64 -7.76
CA ALA A 93 -3.65 2.13 -8.47
C ALA A 93 -3.21 1.21 -9.61
N TYR A 94 -3.50 -0.09 -9.52
CA TYR A 94 -2.97 -1.10 -10.42
C TYR A 94 -4.02 -2.15 -10.81
N ASP A 95 -3.96 -2.61 -12.06
CA ASP A 95 -4.48 -3.93 -12.43
C ASP A 95 -3.51 -4.99 -11.87
N VAL A 96 -4.03 -6.01 -11.20
CA VAL A 96 -3.22 -7.02 -10.51
C VAL A 96 -3.53 -8.40 -11.08
N LEU A 97 -2.49 -9.11 -11.54
CA LEU A 97 -2.55 -10.51 -11.96
C LEU A 97 -1.77 -11.36 -10.96
N TYR A 98 -2.46 -12.34 -10.36
CA TYR A 98 -1.83 -13.38 -9.54
C TYR A 98 -1.58 -14.61 -10.41
N ASP A 99 -0.32 -14.94 -10.64
CA ASP A 99 0.11 -16.17 -11.31
C ASP A 99 0.74 -17.09 -10.26
N ALA A 100 -0.09 -17.98 -9.71
CA ALA A 100 0.31 -18.91 -8.66
C ALA A 100 1.30 -19.97 -9.16
N ASP A 101 1.14 -20.41 -10.42
CA ASP A 101 1.99 -21.44 -11.03
C ASP A 101 3.44 -20.94 -11.18
N ARG A 102 3.61 -19.66 -11.48
CA ARG A 102 4.93 -19.02 -11.56
C ARG A 102 5.37 -18.32 -10.28
N GLY A 103 4.50 -18.27 -9.26
CA GLY A 103 4.75 -17.55 -8.02
C GLY A 103 4.97 -16.04 -8.22
N THR A 104 4.34 -15.46 -9.24
CA THR A 104 4.52 -14.05 -9.61
C THR A 104 3.24 -13.24 -9.42
N ILE A 105 3.41 -11.97 -9.07
CA ILE A 105 2.35 -10.97 -9.12
C ILE A 105 2.77 -9.94 -10.15
N ALA A 106 2.02 -9.83 -11.23
CA ALA A 106 2.21 -8.77 -12.22
C ALA A 106 1.26 -7.62 -11.92
N ILE A 107 1.76 -6.39 -12.07
CA ILE A 107 0.95 -5.19 -11.89
C ILE A 107 1.10 -4.26 -13.09
N ARG A 108 0.01 -3.59 -13.46
CA ARG A 108 -0.01 -2.54 -14.50
C ARG A 108 -0.69 -1.30 -13.93
N ALA A 109 -0.04 -0.15 -14.03
CA ALA A 109 -0.60 1.11 -13.53
C ALA A 109 -1.94 1.40 -14.22
N ARG A 110 -2.94 1.77 -13.43
CA ARG A 110 -4.22 2.26 -13.93
C ARG A 110 -4.13 3.78 -14.16
N PRO A 111 -4.90 4.34 -15.11
CA PRO A 111 -5.06 5.78 -15.20
C PRO A 111 -5.54 6.35 -13.87
N ALA A 112 -4.98 7.48 -13.46
CA ALA A 112 -5.46 8.20 -12.28
C ALA A 112 -6.87 8.71 -12.55
N TYR A 113 -7.82 8.38 -11.67
CA TYR A 113 -9.13 9.03 -11.63
C TYR A 113 -9.02 10.33 -10.84
N GLN A 114 -9.94 11.27 -11.08
CA GLN A 114 -10.03 12.49 -10.29
C GLN A 114 -10.13 12.14 -8.79
N ASP A 115 -9.25 12.74 -7.98
CA ASP A 115 -9.09 12.50 -6.54
C ASP A 115 -8.71 11.05 -6.14
N GLY A 116 -8.38 10.21 -7.12
CA GLY A 116 -7.94 8.83 -6.95
C GLY A 116 -6.51 8.70 -6.45
N VAL A 117 -6.08 7.45 -6.27
CA VAL A 117 -4.68 7.12 -5.96
C VAL A 117 -3.80 7.32 -7.18
N ILE A 118 -2.51 7.54 -6.95
CA ILE A 118 -1.52 7.71 -8.00
C ILE A 118 -0.52 6.57 -7.92
N ALA A 119 -0.43 5.77 -8.98
CA ALA A 119 0.67 4.83 -9.17
C ALA A 119 1.99 5.61 -9.37
N VAL A 120 3.05 5.14 -8.73
CA VAL A 120 4.42 5.67 -8.83
C VAL A 120 5.29 4.57 -9.38
N GLY A 121 6.15 4.87 -10.35
CA GLY A 121 7.02 3.87 -10.95
C GLY A 121 6.26 2.76 -11.70
N GLY A 122 6.97 2.06 -12.57
CA GLY A 122 6.35 1.20 -13.58
C GLY A 122 5.86 2.07 -14.73
N SER A 123 6.67 2.13 -15.79
CA SER A 123 6.34 2.84 -17.02
C SER A 123 4.92 2.50 -17.47
N HIS A 124 4.17 3.51 -17.91
CA HIS A 124 3.04 3.26 -18.79
C HIS A 124 3.57 2.43 -19.95
N ALA A 125 3.03 1.23 -20.14
CA ALA A 125 3.21 0.56 -21.42
C ALA A 125 2.40 1.40 -22.41
N ASP A 126 3.11 2.13 -23.27
CA ASP A 126 2.54 2.79 -24.45
C ASP A 126 1.80 1.76 -25.34
#